data_AF-A0A4Q3EHB8-F1
#
_entry.id   AF-A0A4Q3EHB8-F1
#
_cell.length_a   1.000
_cell.length_b   1.000
_cell.length_c   1.000
_cell.angle_alpha   90.00
_cell.angle_beta   90.00
_cell.angle_gamma   90.00
#
_symmetry.space_group_name_H-M   'P 1'
#
loop_
_entity.id
_entity.type
_entity.pdbx_description
1 polymer ?
#
loop_
_entity_poly.entity_id
_entity_poly.type
_entity_poly.pdbx_seq_one_letter_code
_entity_poly.pdbx_strand_id
1 'polypeptide(L)'
;MTSDEKIRRAFENQNWHEIKVTDSWQIFKIMAEFVDGFEKLAKIGPCVSIFGSARTQNDNPYYQLAEECARLLSEGGYGVISGGGPGVMEAANKGAYESGGKSVGLNIELPFEQFHNKYIDRDKLLEFDYFFIRKVMFMKYSQGFIILPGGFGTMDESFEAITLIQTGKIARFPIVFVGKDYWGGLFTWIEEKMLGQEKN
;
A
#
# COMPACT_ATOMS: atom_id res chain seq x y z
N MET A 1 -14.00 6.49 -21.59
CA MET A 1 -12.76 7.22 -21.86
C MET A 1 -11.61 6.23 -21.93
N THR A 2 -10.91 6.19 -23.05
CA THR A 2 -9.73 5.34 -23.24
C THR A 2 -8.53 5.90 -22.45
N SER A 3 -7.50 5.07 -22.20
CA SER A 3 -6.27 5.50 -21.50
C SER A 3 -5.60 6.68 -22.20
N ASP A 4 -5.64 6.70 -23.53
CA ASP A 4 -5.00 7.73 -24.36
C ASP A 4 -5.75 9.08 -24.32
N GLU A 5 -7.07 9.06 -24.17
CA GLU A 5 -7.88 10.27 -24.00
C GLU A 5 -7.59 10.97 -22.66
N LYS A 6 -7.34 10.21 -21.59
CA LYS A 6 -6.96 10.77 -20.28
C LYS A 6 -5.60 11.46 -20.35
N ILE A 7 -4.63 10.84 -21.04
CA ILE A 7 -3.30 11.41 -21.22
C ILE A 7 -3.37 12.69 -22.04
N ARG A 8 -4.10 12.70 -23.17
CA ARG A 8 -4.26 13.90 -24.00
C ARG A 8 -4.91 15.06 -23.23
N ARG A 9 -5.97 14.79 -22.47
CA ARG A 9 -6.65 15.81 -21.65
C ARG A 9 -5.76 16.36 -20.53
N ALA A 10 -4.84 15.57 -19.99
CA ALA A 10 -3.87 16.05 -19.00
C ALA A 10 -2.87 17.07 -19.59
N PHE A 11 -2.68 17.07 -20.92
CA PHE A 11 -1.82 18.01 -21.64
C PHE A 11 -2.59 19.15 -22.32
N GLU A 12 -3.92 19.23 -22.18
CA GLU A 12 -4.71 20.35 -22.70
C GLU A 12 -4.60 21.57 -21.78
N ASN A 13 -4.35 22.75 -22.36
CA ASN A 13 -4.22 24.02 -21.64
C ASN A 13 -5.55 24.39 -20.96
N GLN A 14 -5.63 24.24 -19.64
CA GLN A 14 -6.76 24.73 -18.86
C GLN A 14 -6.65 26.24 -18.60
N ASN A 15 -7.79 26.92 -18.45
CA ASN A 15 -7.85 28.37 -18.26
C ASN A 15 -7.34 28.74 -16.85
N TRP A 16 -6.45 29.73 -16.73
CA TRP A 16 -5.72 30.06 -15.49
C TRP A 16 -6.60 30.32 -14.24
N HIS A 17 -7.82 30.83 -14.42
CA HIS A 17 -8.76 31.05 -13.30
C HIS A 17 -9.44 29.75 -12.84
N GLU A 18 -9.74 28.84 -13.76
CA GLU A 18 -10.27 27.50 -13.43
C GLU A 18 -9.20 26.66 -12.74
N ILE A 19 -7.94 26.78 -13.15
CA ILE A 19 -6.78 26.19 -12.47
C ILE A 19 -6.72 26.67 -11.01
N LYS A 20 -6.71 27.98 -10.75
CA LYS A 20 -6.61 28.53 -9.37
C LYS A 20 -7.73 28.11 -8.41
N VAL A 21 -8.98 28.07 -8.88
CA VAL A 21 -10.13 27.67 -8.04
C VAL A 21 -10.10 26.16 -7.79
N THR A 22 -9.77 25.37 -8.81
CA THR A 22 -9.61 23.91 -8.69
C THR A 22 -8.47 23.57 -7.73
N ASP A 23 -7.33 24.24 -7.85
CA ASP A 23 -6.16 24.04 -6.98
C ASP A 23 -6.46 24.35 -5.52
N SER A 24 -7.23 25.41 -5.25
CA SER A 24 -7.61 25.78 -3.88
C SER A 24 -8.48 24.73 -3.21
N TRP A 25 -9.48 24.20 -3.92
CA TRP A 25 -10.35 23.14 -3.39
C TRP A 25 -9.60 21.82 -3.20
N GLN A 26 -8.67 21.50 -4.09
CA GLN A 26 -7.81 20.32 -3.95
C GLN A 26 -6.98 20.36 -2.67
N ILE A 27 -6.45 21.53 -2.28
CA ILE A 27 -5.71 21.66 -1.01
C ILE A 27 -6.60 21.31 0.19
N PHE A 28 -7.84 21.80 0.22
CA PHE A 28 -8.79 21.44 1.28
C PHE A 28 -9.08 19.94 1.32
N LYS A 29 -9.26 19.33 0.15
CA LYS A 29 -9.48 17.88 0.04
C LYS A 29 -8.28 17.07 0.54
N ILE A 30 -7.06 17.47 0.16
CA ILE A 30 -5.80 16.87 0.64
C ILE A 30 -5.71 16.97 2.16
N MET A 31 -5.98 18.15 2.74
CA MET A 31 -5.97 18.33 4.19
C MET A 31 -7.02 17.45 4.88
N ALA A 32 -8.22 17.34 4.30
CA ALA A 32 -9.29 16.51 4.85
C ALA A 32 -8.90 15.02 4.87
N GLU A 33 -8.33 14.48 3.79
CA GLU A 33 -7.85 13.09 3.75
C GLU A 33 -6.72 12.82 4.75
N PHE A 34 -5.80 13.80 4.94
CA PHE A 34 -4.78 13.68 5.99
C PHE A 34 -5.38 13.62 7.39
N VAL A 35 -6.35 14.50 7.68
CA VAL A 35 -7.03 14.54 8.99
C VAL A 35 -7.77 13.23 9.24
N ASP A 36 -8.61 12.77 8.31
CA ASP A 36 -9.35 11.51 8.45
C ASP A 36 -8.42 10.31 8.63
N GLY A 37 -7.36 10.24 7.81
CA GLY A 37 -6.34 9.20 7.90
C GLY A 37 -5.63 9.18 9.25
N PHE A 38 -5.23 10.34 9.75
CA PHE A 38 -4.55 10.42 11.05
C PHE A 38 -5.46 10.10 12.23
N GLU A 39 -6.69 10.61 12.23
CA GLU A 39 -7.62 10.38 13.35
C GLU A 39 -8.07 8.93 13.46
N LYS A 40 -8.34 8.28 12.33
CA LYS A 40 -8.76 6.87 12.32
C LYS A 40 -7.60 5.95 12.67
N LEU A 41 -6.44 6.11 12.02
CA LEU A 41 -5.32 5.19 12.17
C LEU A 41 -4.58 5.36 13.50
N ALA A 42 -4.54 6.56 14.09
CA ALA A 42 -3.93 6.77 15.41
C ALA A 42 -4.63 6.01 16.56
N LYS A 43 -5.89 5.60 16.35
CA LYS A 43 -6.65 4.80 17.32
C LYS A 43 -6.43 3.30 17.14
N ILE A 44 -5.72 2.90 16.07
CA ILE A 44 -5.41 1.50 15.77
C ILE A 44 -4.08 1.14 16.45
N GLY A 45 -3.97 -0.10 16.91
CA GLY A 45 -2.77 -0.58 17.61
C GLY A 45 -1.55 -0.64 16.68
N PRO A 46 -0.41 -1.16 17.15
CA PRO A 46 0.72 -1.40 16.27
C PRO A 46 0.25 -2.31 15.12
N CYS A 47 0.51 -1.89 13.89
CA CYS A 47 0.12 -2.64 12.72
C CYS A 47 1.34 -3.05 11.89
N VAL A 48 1.16 -4.04 11.04
CA VAL A 48 2.10 -4.44 9.99
C VAL A 48 1.38 -4.33 8.66
N SER A 49 2.03 -3.74 7.67
CA SER A 49 1.47 -3.62 6.32
C SER A 49 1.87 -4.82 5.47
N ILE A 50 0.90 -5.41 4.77
CA ILE A 50 1.14 -6.52 3.85
C ILE A 50 0.83 -6.04 2.43
N PHE A 51 1.81 -6.19 1.53
CA PHE A 51 1.72 -5.82 0.12
C PHE A 51 1.92 -7.03 -0.78
N GLY A 52 1.26 -7.01 -1.93
CA GLY A 52 1.43 -8.01 -2.98
C GLY A 52 0.45 -7.81 -4.12
N SER A 53 0.44 -8.75 -5.07
CA SER A 53 -0.40 -8.67 -6.27
C SER A 53 -1.90 -8.67 -5.96
N ALA A 54 -2.64 -7.74 -6.57
CA ALA A 54 -4.11 -7.74 -6.63
C ALA A 54 -4.68 -8.90 -7.47
N ARG A 55 -3.85 -9.58 -8.25
CA ARG A 55 -4.26 -10.59 -9.25
C ARG A 55 -4.10 -12.03 -8.77
N THR A 56 -3.48 -12.23 -7.61
CA THR A 56 -3.22 -13.57 -7.06
C THR A 56 -4.54 -14.25 -6.71
N GLN A 57 -4.74 -15.48 -7.17
CA GLN A 57 -5.94 -16.28 -6.87
C GLN A 57 -5.82 -16.97 -5.51
N ASN A 58 -6.94 -17.39 -4.93
CA ASN A 58 -7.01 -17.97 -3.58
C ASN A 58 -6.34 -19.34 -3.44
N ASP A 59 -6.21 -20.10 -4.53
CA ASP A 59 -5.50 -21.38 -4.61
C ASP A 59 -3.98 -21.21 -4.73
N ASN A 60 -3.52 -19.98 -4.99
CA ASN A 60 -2.09 -19.69 -5.11
C ASN A 60 -1.39 -19.78 -3.74
N PRO A 61 -0.19 -20.41 -3.65
CA PRO A 61 0.56 -20.49 -2.40
C PRO A 61 0.83 -19.13 -1.73
N TYR A 62 1.01 -18.06 -2.51
CA TYR A 62 1.24 -16.72 -1.96
C TYR A 62 -0.02 -16.11 -1.36
N TYR A 63 -1.22 -16.47 -1.82
CA TYR A 63 -2.45 -16.06 -1.16
C TYR A 63 -2.53 -16.69 0.23
N GLN A 64 -2.36 -18.02 0.30
CA GLN A 64 -2.40 -18.76 1.56
C GLN A 64 -1.32 -18.30 2.54
N LEU A 65 -0.13 -17.98 2.02
CA LEU A 65 0.97 -17.47 2.84
C LEU A 65 0.69 -16.06 3.37
N ALA A 66 0.06 -15.19 2.58
CA ALA A 66 -0.37 -13.87 3.06
C ALA A 66 -1.43 -13.97 4.16
N GLU A 67 -2.40 -14.87 3.99
CA GLU A 67 -3.42 -15.18 5.00
C GLU A 67 -2.79 -15.69 6.30
N GLU A 68 -1.86 -16.64 6.20
CA GLU A 68 -1.14 -17.19 7.34
C GLU A 68 -0.26 -16.14 8.05
N CYS A 69 0.48 -15.32 7.29
CA CYS A 69 1.26 -14.22 7.86
C CYS A 69 0.35 -13.25 8.65
N ALA A 70 -0.80 -12.89 8.09
CA ALA A 70 -1.75 -12.00 8.74
C ALA A 70 -2.36 -12.60 10.01
N ARG A 71 -2.68 -13.91 9.99
CA ARG A 71 -3.15 -14.66 11.16
C ARG A 71 -2.12 -14.62 12.28
N LEU A 72 -0.86 -14.98 11.98
CA LEU A 72 0.24 -15.00 12.96
C LEU A 72 0.52 -13.60 13.54
N LEU A 73 0.47 -12.55 12.71
CA LEU A 73 0.61 -11.17 13.18
C LEU A 73 -0.51 -10.79 14.15
N SER A 74 -1.75 -11.15 13.81
CA SER A 74 -2.93 -10.86 14.62
C SER A 74 -2.92 -11.58 15.96
N GLU A 75 -2.52 -12.85 15.98
CA GLU A 75 -2.28 -13.62 17.21
C GLU A 75 -1.16 -13.03 18.06
N GLY A 76 -0.16 -12.42 17.41
CA GLY A 76 0.89 -11.63 18.05
C GLY A 76 0.45 -10.25 18.57
N GLY A 77 -0.81 -9.87 18.40
CA GLY A 77 -1.38 -8.59 18.86
C GLY A 77 -1.19 -7.42 17.90
N TYR A 78 -0.69 -7.66 16.68
CA TYR A 78 -0.58 -6.63 15.65
C TYR A 78 -1.87 -6.52 14.83
N GLY A 79 -2.22 -5.31 14.40
CA GLY A 79 -3.16 -5.14 13.30
C GLY A 79 -2.51 -5.39 11.94
N VAL A 80 -3.33 -5.64 10.92
CA VAL A 80 -2.86 -5.78 9.54
C VAL A 80 -3.44 -4.66 8.70
N ILE A 81 -2.57 -3.96 7.99
CA ILE A 81 -2.97 -2.93 7.01
C ILE A 81 -2.69 -3.49 5.62
N SER A 82 -3.68 -3.39 4.73
CA SER A 82 -3.52 -3.71 3.32
C SER A 82 -4.05 -2.57 2.45
N GLY A 83 -3.86 -2.68 1.14
CA GLY A 83 -4.46 -1.77 0.17
C GLY A 83 -5.96 -1.97 -0.07
N GLY A 84 -6.58 -2.95 0.57
CA GLY A 84 -8.02 -3.20 0.55
C GLY A 84 -8.57 -3.88 -0.71
N GLY A 85 -7.75 -4.06 -1.75
CA GLY A 85 -8.15 -4.72 -2.99
C GLY A 85 -8.23 -6.26 -2.91
N PRO A 86 -8.40 -6.93 -4.06
CA PRO A 86 -8.39 -8.39 -4.17
C PRO A 86 -6.99 -9.00 -4.03
N GLY A 87 -6.90 -10.33 -4.17
CA GLY A 87 -5.65 -11.07 -4.20
C GLY A 87 -4.91 -11.07 -2.86
N VAL A 88 -3.61 -10.75 -2.86
CA VAL A 88 -2.80 -10.77 -1.62
C VAL A 88 -3.36 -9.80 -0.57
N MET A 89 -3.90 -8.66 -0.99
CA MET A 89 -4.49 -7.68 -0.07
C MET A 89 -5.72 -8.26 0.63
N GLU A 90 -6.58 -8.96 -0.12
CA GLU A 90 -7.72 -9.68 0.45
C GLU A 90 -7.27 -10.79 1.39
N ALA A 91 -6.29 -11.60 1.00
CA ALA A 91 -5.75 -12.67 1.83
C ALA A 91 -5.23 -12.15 3.18
N ALA A 92 -4.51 -11.03 3.14
CA ALA A 92 -4.01 -10.36 4.34
C ALA A 92 -5.16 -9.88 5.24
N ASN A 93 -6.18 -9.22 4.67
CA ASN A 93 -7.35 -8.81 5.45
C ASN A 93 -8.12 -10.00 6.01
N LYS A 94 -8.28 -11.07 5.21
CA LYS A 94 -8.95 -12.30 5.61
C LYS A 94 -8.29 -12.95 6.81
N GLY A 95 -6.98 -13.18 6.76
CA GLY A 95 -6.24 -13.82 7.85
C GLY A 95 -6.31 -13.02 9.15
N ALA A 96 -6.28 -11.68 9.07
CA ALA A 96 -6.43 -10.82 10.23
C ALA A 96 -7.87 -10.83 10.79
N TYR A 97 -8.87 -10.76 9.90
CA TYR A 97 -10.28 -10.75 10.27
C TYR A 97 -10.70 -12.07 10.93
N GLU A 98 -10.36 -13.21 10.34
CA GLU A 98 -10.75 -14.54 10.83
C GLU A 98 -10.07 -14.92 12.15
N SER A 99 -8.93 -14.30 12.47
CA SER A 99 -8.24 -14.44 13.77
C SER A 99 -8.71 -13.45 14.84
N GLY A 100 -9.69 -12.58 14.52
CA GLY A 100 -10.18 -11.54 15.44
C GLY A 100 -9.20 -10.38 15.62
N GLY A 101 -8.19 -10.27 14.76
CA GLY A 101 -7.26 -9.14 14.69
C GLY A 101 -7.90 -7.90 14.05
N LYS A 102 -7.16 -6.79 14.09
CA LYS A 102 -7.60 -5.53 13.45
C LYS A 102 -7.29 -5.60 11.97
N SER A 103 -8.31 -5.59 11.12
CA SER A 103 -8.16 -5.64 9.66
C SER A 103 -8.44 -4.29 9.02
N VAL A 104 -7.39 -3.63 8.52
CA VAL A 104 -7.45 -2.26 7.97
C VAL A 104 -7.29 -2.30 6.45
N GLY A 105 -8.10 -1.53 5.75
CA GLY A 105 -8.02 -1.35 4.31
C GLY A 105 -7.83 0.12 3.95
N LEU A 106 -6.68 0.45 3.37
CA LEU A 106 -6.44 1.76 2.77
C LEU A 106 -6.73 1.65 1.28
N ASN A 107 -8.00 1.83 0.90
CA ASN A 107 -8.44 1.73 -0.48
C ASN A 107 -8.10 3.01 -1.25
N ILE A 108 -7.96 2.90 -2.57
CA ILE A 108 -7.78 4.07 -3.43
C ILE A 108 -8.71 3.97 -4.63
N GLU A 109 -9.33 5.09 -5.00
CA GLU A 109 -10.22 5.09 -6.16
C GLU A 109 -9.42 4.88 -7.45
N LEU A 110 -9.68 3.75 -8.12
CA LEU A 110 -9.11 3.44 -9.42
C LEU A 110 -10.20 3.20 -10.46
N PRO A 111 -9.95 3.49 -11.75
CA PRO A 111 -10.94 3.30 -12.81
C PRO A 111 -11.39 1.84 -12.99
N PHE A 112 -10.63 0.87 -12.49
CA PHE A 112 -10.85 -0.57 -12.71
C PHE A 112 -10.85 -1.41 -11.42
N GLU A 113 -10.33 -0.90 -10.31
CA GLU A 113 -10.37 -1.54 -8.98
C GLU A 113 -11.36 -0.75 -8.13
N GLN A 114 -12.66 -1.08 -8.25
CA GLN A 114 -13.73 -0.30 -7.63
C GLN A 114 -14.25 -0.87 -6.29
N PHE A 115 -13.81 -2.06 -5.88
CA PHE A 115 -14.38 -2.72 -4.71
C PHE A 115 -13.30 -3.10 -3.70
N HIS A 116 -13.51 -2.66 -2.47
CA HIS A 116 -12.77 -3.15 -1.32
C HIS A 116 -13.21 -4.57 -0.98
N ASN A 117 -12.31 -5.38 -0.42
CA ASN A 117 -12.67 -6.73 -0.02
C ASN A 117 -13.56 -6.74 1.24
N LYS A 118 -14.23 -7.87 1.48
CA LYS A 118 -15.24 -8.02 2.55
C LYS A 118 -14.65 -8.25 3.95
N TYR A 119 -13.34 -8.47 4.06
CA TYR A 119 -12.65 -8.81 5.32
C TYR A 119 -12.03 -7.59 6.01
N ILE A 120 -12.28 -6.38 5.50
CA ILE A 120 -11.89 -5.14 6.16
C ILE A 120 -12.94 -4.82 7.23
N ASP A 121 -12.48 -4.43 8.42
CA ASP A 121 -13.39 -4.00 9.47
C ASP A 121 -14.15 -2.74 9.02
N ARG A 122 -15.46 -2.71 9.24
CA ARG A 122 -16.33 -1.62 8.76
C ARG A 122 -15.88 -0.23 9.23
N ASP A 123 -15.30 -0.15 10.42
CA ASP A 123 -14.79 1.08 11.02
C ASP A 123 -13.32 1.39 10.65
N LYS A 124 -12.66 0.54 9.85
CA LYS A 124 -11.24 0.64 9.46
C LYS A 124 -11.02 0.59 7.95
N LEU A 125 -12.06 0.88 7.19
CA LEU A 125 -11.97 1.19 5.77
C LEU A 125 -11.72 2.69 5.60
N LEU A 126 -10.64 3.04 4.90
CA LEU A 126 -10.34 4.40 4.48
C LEU A 126 -10.26 4.44 2.97
N GLU A 127 -10.86 5.45 2.38
CA GLU A 127 -10.86 5.68 0.94
C GLU A 127 -10.07 6.95 0.65
N PHE A 128 -9.08 6.84 -0.23
CA PHE A 128 -8.21 7.93 -0.62
C PHE A 128 -8.41 8.25 -2.11
N ASP A 129 -8.27 9.52 -2.45
CA ASP A 129 -8.20 9.97 -3.84
C ASP A 129 -6.75 10.25 -4.27
N TYR A 130 -5.87 10.50 -3.28
CA TYR A 130 -4.47 10.85 -3.52
C TYR A 130 -3.51 9.75 -3.05
N PHE A 131 -2.78 9.17 -4.01
CA PHE A 131 -1.76 8.14 -3.75
C PHE A 131 -0.76 8.52 -2.66
N PHE A 132 -0.26 9.75 -2.69
CA PHE A 132 0.77 10.19 -1.73
C PHE A 132 0.24 10.25 -0.29
N ILE A 133 -1.04 10.55 -0.08
CA ILE A 133 -1.63 10.56 1.26
C ILE A 133 -1.73 9.13 1.78
N ARG A 134 -2.25 8.22 0.95
CA ARG A 134 -2.31 6.78 1.25
C ARG A 134 -0.93 6.20 1.60
N LYS A 135 0.11 6.55 0.84
CA LYS A 135 1.50 6.15 1.10
C LYS A 135 1.99 6.63 2.47
N VAL A 136 1.73 7.89 2.81
CA VAL A 136 2.07 8.43 4.15
C VAL A 136 1.40 7.62 5.26
N MET A 137 0.15 7.18 5.07
CA MET A 137 -0.55 6.35 6.05
C MET A 137 0.11 4.99 6.25
N PHE A 138 0.54 4.32 5.18
CA PHE A 138 1.30 3.07 5.27
C PHE A 138 2.62 3.25 6.01
N MET A 139 3.38 4.30 5.70
CA MET A 139 4.70 4.53 6.31
C MET A 139 4.59 4.94 7.79
N LYS A 140 3.56 5.69 8.16
CA LYS A 140 3.40 6.25 9.51
C LYS A 140 2.82 5.27 10.51
N TYR A 141 1.87 4.43 10.09
CA TYR A 141 1.08 3.58 11.00
C TYR A 141 1.48 2.11 10.97
N SER A 142 2.56 1.78 10.27
CA SER A 142 3.12 0.43 10.23
C SER A 142 4.42 0.32 11.01
N GLN A 143 4.59 -0.81 11.68
CA GLN A 143 5.79 -1.19 12.42
C GLN A 143 6.68 -2.17 11.64
N GLY A 144 6.27 -2.54 10.43
CA GLY A 144 6.96 -3.52 9.61
C GLY A 144 6.20 -3.80 8.32
N PHE A 145 6.91 -4.14 7.27
CA PHE A 145 6.32 -4.50 5.98
C PHE A 145 6.57 -5.97 5.66
N ILE A 146 5.54 -6.65 5.16
CA ILE A 146 5.66 -7.96 4.51
C ILE A 146 5.33 -7.78 3.03
N ILE A 147 6.30 -8.08 2.18
CA ILE A 147 6.23 -7.89 0.72
C ILE A 147 6.14 -9.27 0.05
N LEU A 148 4.94 -9.66 -0.34
CA LEU A 148 4.68 -10.84 -1.17
C LEU A 148 4.79 -10.51 -2.66
N PRO A 149 4.95 -11.51 -3.54
CA PRO A 149 5.06 -11.30 -4.97
C PRO A 149 3.96 -10.41 -5.56
N GLY A 150 4.38 -9.42 -6.33
CA GLY A 150 3.52 -8.32 -6.76
C GLY A 150 4.12 -7.49 -7.88
N GLY A 151 3.29 -6.65 -8.49
CA GLY A 151 3.68 -5.82 -9.63
C GLY A 151 4.27 -4.47 -9.21
N PHE A 152 4.08 -3.46 -10.08
CA PHE A 152 4.60 -2.11 -9.85
C PHE A 152 4.13 -1.47 -8.56
N GLY A 153 2.86 -1.61 -8.17
CA GLY A 153 2.37 -1.04 -6.91
C GLY A 153 3.08 -1.63 -5.68
N THR A 154 3.35 -2.94 -5.69
CA THR A 154 4.11 -3.60 -4.63
C THR A 154 5.56 -3.13 -4.58
N MET A 155 6.20 -3.00 -5.74
CA MET A 155 7.56 -2.47 -5.83
C MET A 155 7.64 -1.02 -5.36
N ASP A 156 6.72 -0.17 -5.81
CA ASP A 156 6.61 1.24 -5.44
C ASP A 156 6.59 1.43 -3.91
N GLU A 157 5.68 0.75 -3.21
CA GLU A 157 5.62 0.82 -1.74
C GLU A 157 6.90 0.28 -1.06
N SER A 158 7.47 -0.81 -1.59
CA SER A 158 8.67 -1.40 -1.01
C SER A 158 9.92 -0.52 -1.16
N PHE A 159 10.13 0.08 -2.34
CA PHE A 159 11.28 0.94 -2.60
C PHE A 159 11.13 2.31 -1.96
N GLU A 160 9.91 2.82 -1.81
CA GLU A 160 9.66 4.04 -1.04
C GLU A 160 10.08 3.85 0.42
N ALA A 161 9.65 2.76 1.07
CA ALA A 161 10.07 2.46 2.44
C ALA A 161 11.60 2.32 2.57
N ILE A 162 12.24 1.60 1.65
CA ILE A 162 13.71 1.45 1.63
C ILE A 162 14.38 2.81 1.51
N THR A 163 13.92 3.66 0.59
CA THR A 163 14.48 4.99 0.35
C THR A 163 14.31 5.90 1.57
N LEU A 164 13.14 5.90 2.20
CA LEU A 164 12.87 6.71 3.40
C LEU A 164 13.71 6.26 4.60
N ILE A 165 13.96 4.95 4.74
CA ILE A 165 14.86 4.42 5.77
C ILE A 165 16.31 4.81 5.46
N GLN A 166 16.76 4.63 4.22
CA GLN A 166 18.13 4.96 3.79
C GLN A 166 18.45 6.45 4.02
N THR A 167 17.49 7.32 3.76
CA THR A 167 17.63 8.79 3.91
C THR A 167 17.36 9.29 5.33
N GLY A 168 17.03 8.40 6.28
CA GLY A 168 16.74 8.75 7.67
C GLY A 168 15.46 9.58 7.86
N LYS A 169 14.55 9.57 6.88
CA LYS A 169 13.27 10.30 6.95
C LYS A 169 12.24 9.58 7.83
N ILE A 170 12.38 8.28 7.99
CA ILE A 170 11.61 7.46 8.93
C ILE A 170 12.53 6.57 9.75
N ALA A 171 12.03 6.10 10.90
CA ALA A 171 12.75 5.13 11.73
C ALA A 171 12.92 3.80 11.00
N ARG A 172 14.01 3.08 11.31
CA ARG A 172 14.25 1.75 10.74
C ARG A 172 13.25 0.76 11.30
N PHE A 173 12.53 0.08 10.42
CA PHE A 173 11.64 -1.04 10.74
C PHE A 173 11.91 -2.23 9.79
N PRO A 174 11.49 -3.46 10.15
CA PRO A 174 11.72 -4.63 9.31
C PRO A 174 10.89 -4.60 8.02
N ILE A 175 11.55 -4.80 6.88
CA ILE A 175 10.92 -5.04 5.58
C ILE A 175 11.29 -6.47 5.16
N VAL A 176 10.29 -7.34 5.05
CA VAL A 176 10.47 -8.77 4.78
C VAL A 176 9.91 -9.10 3.41
N PHE A 177 10.80 -9.50 2.49
CA PHE A 177 10.41 -10.00 1.18
C PHE A 177 10.16 -11.51 1.25
N VAL A 178 8.95 -11.93 0.88
CA VAL A 178 8.48 -13.31 0.94
C VAL A 178 8.46 -13.90 -0.47
N GLY A 179 8.96 -15.14 -0.61
CA GLY A 179 9.10 -15.80 -1.92
C GLY A 179 10.46 -15.53 -2.54
N LYS A 180 11.51 -16.16 -1.99
CA LYS A 180 12.91 -15.96 -2.39
C LYS A 180 13.11 -16.15 -3.90
N ASP A 181 12.46 -17.14 -4.50
CA ASP A 181 12.59 -17.43 -5.93
C ASP A 181 12.05 -16.29 -6.81
N TYR A 182 10.97 -15.61 -6.36
CA TYR A 182 10.41 -14.47 -7.07
C TYR A 182 11.31 -13.24 -7.00
N TRP A 183 11.84 -12.94 -5.81
CA TRP A 183 12.64 -11.74 -5.57
C TRP A 183 14.13 -11.90 -5.92
N GLY A 184 14.61 -13.13 -6.08
CA GLY A 184 16.04 -13.44 -6.24
C GLY A 184 16.70 -12.63 -7.35
N GLY A 185 16.09 -12.60 -8.54
CA GLY A 185 16.64 -11.83 -9.67
C GLY A 185 16.75 -10.33 -9.41
N LEU A 186 15.79 -9.75 -8.67
CA LEU A 186 15.82 -8.33 -8.31
C LEU A 186 16.98 -8.03 -7.35
N PHE A 187 17.12 -8.82 -6.28
CA PHE A 187 18.19 -8.63 -5.31
C PHE A 187 19.57 -8.91 -5.90
N THR A 188 19.71 -9.93 -6.76
CA THR A 188 20.95 -10.16 -7.51
C THR A 188 21.30 -8.94 -8.36
N TRP A 189 20.34 -8.35 -9.07
CA TRP A 189 20.60 -7.13 -9.84
C TRP A 189 20.98 -5.94 -8.95
N ILE A 190 20.32 -5.75 -7.80
CA ILE A 190 20.69 -4.70 -6.84
C ILE A 190 22.13 -4.90 -6.36
N GLU A 191 22.50 -6.10 -5.97
CA GLU A 191 23.85 -6.39 -5.45
C GLU A 191 24.93 -6.26 -6.54
N GLU A 192 24.72 -6.88 -7.71
CA GLU A 192 25.73 -6.93 -8.75
C GLU A 192 25.84 -5.63 -9.56
N LYS A 193 24.70 -5.02 -9.90
CA LYS A 193 24.66 -3.85 -10.78
C LYS A 193 24.61 -2.56 -9.99
N MET A 194 23.60 -2.38 -9.14
CA MET A 194 23.42 -1.11 -8.42
C MET A 194 24.58 -0.87 -7.45
N LEU A 195 24.86 -1.83 -6.56
CA LEU A 195 25.90 -1.71 -5.55
C LEU A 195 27.30 -2.06 -6.09
N GLY A 196 27.44 -3.18 -6.82
CA GLY A 196 28.73 -3.68 -7.28
C GLY A 196 29.34 -2.84 -8.41
N GLN A 197 28.66 -2.80 -9.55
CA GLN A 197 29.14 -2.14 -10.77
C GLN A 197 29.06 -0.61 -10.68
N GLU A 198 27.86 -0.09 -10.36
CA GLU A 198 27.57 1.35 -10.40
C GLU A 198 27.91 2.05 -9.07
N LYS A 199 28.12 1.30 -7.98
CA LYS A 199 28.48 1.83 -6.66
C LYS A 199 27.49 2.85 -6.09
N ASN A 200 26.21 2.64 -6.41
CA ASN A 200 25.10 3.39 -5.81
C ASN A 200 24.73 2.83 -4.44
#